data_AF-A0A345NW60-F1
#
_entry.id   AF-A0A345NW60-F1
#
_cell.length_a   1.000
_cell.length_b   1.000
_cell.length_c   1.000
_cell.angle_alpha   90.00
_cell.angle_beta   90.00
_cell.angle_gamma   90.00
#
_symmetry.space_group_name_H-M   'P 1'
#
loop_
_entity.id
_entity.type
_entity.pdbx_description
1 polymer ?
#
loop_
_entity_poly.entity_id
_entity_poly.type
_entity_poly.pdbx_seq_one_letter_code
_entity_poly.pdbx_strand_id
1 'polypeptide(L)' 'MKMTTEQRQKVEKVCTECGNKFTEKRESMMYECERCVGRHQE' A
#
# COMPACT_ATOMS: atom_id res chain seq x y z
N MET A 1 9.20 -4.43 25.93
CA MET A 1 8.06 -4.32 24.99
C MET A 1 8.44 -5.09 23.73
N LYS A 2 7.80 -6.24 23.45
CA LYS A 2 8.13 -7.08 22.29
C LYS A 2 7.46 -6.47 21.06
N MET A 3 8.17 -5.59 20.35
CA MET A 3 7.73 -5.10 19.04
C MET A 3 7.79 -6.28 18.07
N THR A 4 6.61 -6.79 17.70
CA THR A 4 6.48 -7.87 16.73
C THR A 4 7.06 -7.41 15.40
N THR A 5 7.95 -8.22 14.84
CA THR A 5 8.74 -7.97 13.61
C THR A 5 7.87 -7.60 12.39
N GLU A 6 6.57 -7.83 12.45
CA GLU A 6 5.57 -7.56 11.41
C GLU A 6 5.32 -6.05 11.14
N GLN A 7 5.66 -5.15 12.07
CA GLN A 7 5.41 -3.71 11.88
C GLN A 7 6.49 -2.98 11.06
N ARG A 8 7.67 -3.58 10.82
CA ARG A 8 8.81 -2.89 10.19
C ARG A 8 8.74 -2.77 8.66
N GLN A 9 7.75 -3.39 8.03
CA GLN A 9 7.72 -3.52 6.56
C GLN A 9 6.55 -2.81 5.92
N LYS A 10 5.92 -1.85 6.61
CA LYS A 10 4.79 -1.10 6.09
C LYS A 10 5.24 0.31 5.71
N VAL A 11 5.05 0.69 4.46
CA VAL A 11 5.36 2.02 3.91
C VAL A 11 4.05 2.71 3.60
N GLU A 12 3.89 3.94 4.07
CA GLU A 12 2.76 4.78 3.71
C GLU A 12 2.97 5.37 2.32
N LYS A 13 2.00 5.17 1.43
CA LYS A 13 1.97 5.68 0.06
C LYS A 13 0.68 6.44 -0.20
N VAL A 14 0.68 7.25 -1.25
CA VAL A 14 -0.51 7.96 -1.74
C VAL A 14 -0.89 7.38 -3.09
N CYS A 15 -2.17 7.02 -3.24
CA CYS A 15 -2.70 6.49 -4.48
C CYS A 15 -2.65 7.57 -5.57
N THR A 16 -2.07 7.25 -6.71
CA THR A 16 -2.00 8.20 -7.84
C THR A 16 -3.36 8.41 -8.52
N GLU A 17 -4.25 7.42 -8.45
CA GLU A 17 -5.56 7.47 -9.11
C GLU A 17 -6.61 8.27 -8.32
N CYS A 18 -6.59 8.14 -7.00
CA CYS A 18 -7.64 8.73 -6.14
C CYS A 18 -7.11 9.63 -5.02
N GLY A 19 -5.79 9.76 -4.86
CA GLY A 19 -5.17 10.58 -3.81
C GLY A 19 -5.30 10.00 -2.40
N ASN A 20 -5.86 8.79 -2.24
CA ASN A 20 -6.05 8.20 -0.92
C ASN A 20 -4.73 7.69 -0.34
N LYS A 21 -4.52 7.89 0.98
CA LYS A 21 -3.36 7.35 1.69
C LYS A 21 -3.60 5.88 2.00
N PHE A 22 -2.62 5.03 1.68
CA PHE A 22 -2.68 3.61 1.97
C PHE A 22 -1.33 3.11 2.47
N THR A 23 -1.37 2.04 3.24
CA THR A 23 -0.16 1.44 3.80
C THR A 23 0.14 0.15 3.06
N GLU A 24 1.26 0.13 2.36
CA GLU A 24 1.67 -1.02 1.57
C GLU A 24 2.83 -1.76 2.24
N LYS A 25 2.91 -3.08 2.01
CA LYS A 25 4.11 -3.84 2.37
C LYS A 25 5.28 -3.35 1.50
N ARG A 26 6.47 -3.17 2.10
CA ARG A 26 7.68 -2.63 1.49
C ARG A 26 8.13 -3.37 0.23
N GLU A 27 7.79 -4.65 0.12
CA GLU A 27 8.10 -5.50 -1.04
C GLU A 27 7.15 -5.29 -2.22
N SER A 28 6.05 -4.58 -2.02
CA SER A 28 5.07 -4.33 -3.06
C SER A 28 5.34 -2.97 -3.73
N MET A 29 5.23 -2.95 -5.06
CA MET A 29 5.54 -1.80 -5.91
C MET A 29 4.28 -1.08 -6.40
N MET A 30 3.13 -1.26 -5.75
CA MET A 30 1.91 -0.63 -6.27
C MET A 30 1.89 0.87 -5.95
N TYR A 31 1.40 1.62 -6.92
CA TYR A 31 1.12 3.06 -6.84
C TYR A 31 -0.37 3.32 -6.61
N GLU A 32 -1.17 2.27 -6.75
CA GLU A 32 -2.61 2.29 -6.61
C GLU A 32 -3.02 1.64 -5.29
N CYS A 33 -3.98 2.23 -4.59
CA CYS A 33 -4.55 1.61 -3.41
C CYS A 33 -5.37 0.36 -3.76
N GLU A 34 -5.70 -0.45 -2.75
CA GLU A 34 -6.50 -1.68 -2.87
C GLU A 34 -7.88 -1.48 -3.54
N ARG A 35 -8.36 -0.24 -3.65
CA ARG A 35 -9.63 0.10 -4.31
C ARG A 35 -9.49 0.47 -5.79
N CYS A 36 -8.29 0.89 -6.20
CA CYS A 36 -7.98 1.32 -7.55
C CYS A 36 -7.28 0.20 -8.32
N VAL A 37 -6.44 -0.58 -7.64
CA VAL A 37 -5.79 -1.74 -8.23
C VAL A 37 -6.83 -2.66 -8.87
N GLY A 38 -6.59 -3.03 -10.13
CA GLY A 38 -7.48 -3.91 -10.89
C GLY A 38 -8.67 -3.21 -11.56
N ARG A 39 -8.86 -1.90 -11.41
CA ARG A 39 -9.85 -1.16 -12.23
C ARG A 39 -9.50 -1.13 -13.71
N HIS A 40 -8.23 -1.28 -14.05
CA HIS A 40 -7.72 -1.25 -15.42
C HIS A 40 -7.61 -2.66 -16.04
N GLN A 41 -8.14 -3.70 -15.38
CA GLN A 41 -8.15 -5.07 -15.91
C GLN A 41 -9.50 -5.33 -16.59
N GLU A 42 -9.58 -4.91 -17.86
CA GLU A 42 -10.66 -5.20 -18.81
C GLU A 42 -10.37 -6.46 -19.65
#